data_AF-A0AAD7JDG9-F1
#
_entry.id   AF-A0AAD7JDG9-F1
#
_cell.length_a   1.000
_cell.length_b   1.000
_cell.length_c   1.000
_cell.angle_alpha   90.00
_cell.angle_beta   90.00
_cell.angle_gamma   90.00
#
_symmetry.space_group_name_H-M   'P 1'
#
loop_
_entity.id
_entity.type
_entity.pdbx_description
1 polymer ?
#
loop_
_entity_poly.entity_id
_entity_poly.type
_entity_poly.pdbx_seq_one_letter_code
_entity_poly.pdbx_strand_id
1 'polypeptide(L)'
;MFSEGDAISLRTHQGHFATYTIIKPFLPFTKLESVVLLAESNEPGGNETVKIYDSRYLDERLSEIPLDNEPTSILARPWTLVAERAAVFSRALATKPFDESQLHEDEPEDEEGRAARAALWEEYFFSLSTGCFQVECQAYKRLSHLQGSAIPRLFTSGHFVLPQGERAIEPPVIVLDLRHIPEDALAECAEACKLLVQAIDSFDTRGVFHGDINHNNVLFSPPESPVRAVLIDFGCGGIRLFNEDEETWMFNVSFANDSRRIRRLLKEKGIEIRVHTGQGR
;
A
#
# COMPACT_ATOMS: atom_id res chain seq x y z
N MET A 1 -0.29 -8.16 18.30
CA MET A 1 -0.30 -8.99 17.08
C MET A 1 -1.76 -9.15 16.69
N PHE A 2 -2.11 -9.01 15.42
CA PHE A 2 -3.48 -9.12 14.95
C PHE A 2 -3.87 -10.58 14.78
N SER A 3 -4.94 -11.03 15.45
CA SER A 3 -5.39 -12.42 15.44
C SER A 3 -6.86 -12.51 15.04
N GLU A 4 -7.27 -13.67 14.50
CA GLU A 4 -8.68 -13.96 14.27
C GLU A 4 -9.49 -13.85 15.57
N GLY A 5 -10.64 -13.19 15.50
CA GLY A 5 -11.52 -12.89 16.64
C GLY A 5 -11.15 -11.62 17.40
N ASP A 6 -9.98 -11.03 17.19
CA ASP A 6 -9.61 -9.76 17.85
C ASP A 6 -10.49 -8.61 17.34
N ALA A 7 -10.83 -7.67 18.23
CA ALA A 7 -11.53 -6.45 17.87
C ALA A 7 -10.53 -5.32 17.58
N ILE A 8 -10.75 -4.59 16.49
CA ILE A 8 -10.01 -3.37 16.16
C ILE A 8 -10.96 -2.18 16.09
N SER A 9 -10.49 -1.01 16.53
CA SER A 9 -11.26 0.23 16.51
C SER A 9 -10.61 1.22 15.57
N LEU A 10 -11.41 1.81 14.68
CA LEU A 10 -10.97 2.82 13.74
C LEU A 10 -11.67 4.14 14.04
N ARG A 11 -10.94 5.25 13.92
CA ARG A 11 -11.49 6.61 13.92
C ARG A 11 -11.43 7.15 12.49
N THR A 12 -12.58 7.26 11.85
CA THR A 12 -12.69 7.79 10.48
C THR A 12 -12.29 9.27 10.44
N HIS A 13 -11.94 9.79 9.26
CA HIS A 13 -11.70 11.24 9.09
C HIS A 13 -12.92 12.12 9.40
N GLN A 14 -14.13 11.53 9.43
CA GLN A 14 -15.36 12.23 9.83
C GLN A 14 -15.53 12.26 11.36
N GLY A 15 -14.62 11.66 12.12
CA GLY A 15 -14.67 11.59 13.59
C GLY A 15 -15.53 10.45 14.14
N HIS A 16 -16.14 9.63 13.28
CA HIS A 16 -16.90 8.45 13.71
C HIS A 16 -15.96 7.32 14.12
N PHE A 17 -16.34 6.61 15.18
CA PHE A 17 -15.67 5.39 15.60
C PHE A 17 -16.39 4.18 15.03
N ALA A 18 -15.64 3.29 14.40
CA ALA A 18 -16.13 2.01 13.91
C ALA A 18 -15.32 0.88 14.55
N THR A 19 -15.98 -0.22 14.88
CA THR A 19 -15.34 -1.40 15.46
C THR A 19 -15.54 -2.57 14.52
N TYR A 20 -14.45 -3.31 14.33
CA TYR A 20 -14.37 -4.44 13.42
C TYR A 20 -13.88 -5.66 14.18
N THR A 21 -14.41 -6.82 13.84
CA THR A 21 -13.91 -8.11 14.33
C THR A 21 -13.08 -8.75 13.24
N ILE A 22 -11.82 -9.09 13.53
CA ILE A 22 -10.91 -9.70 12.55
C ILE A 22 -11.42 -11.10 12.22
N ILE A 23 -11.75 -11.33 10.96
CA ILE A 23 -12.06 -12.67 10.44
C ILE A 23 -10.75 -13.38 10.10
N LYS A 24 -9.84 -12.70 9.39
CA LYS A 24 -8.58 -13.30 8.95
C LYS A 24 -7.52 -12.23 8.64
N PRO A 25 -6.30 -12.33 9.18
CA PRO A 25 -5.17 -11.58 8.66
C PRO A 25 -4.63 -12.21 7.36
N PHE A 26 -4.26 -11.38 6.39
CA PHE A 26 -3.54 -11.84 5.20
C PHE A 26 -2.03 -11.81 5.48
N LEU A 27 -1.37 -12.96 5.38
CA LEU A 27 0.04 -13.16 5.67
C LEU A 27 0.79 -13.72 4.44
N PRO A 28 2.09 -13.39 4.26
CA PRO A 28 2.81 -12.36 4.99
C PRO A 28 2.17 -10.99 4.76
N PHE A 29 2.33 -10.06 5.71
CA PHE A 29 1.93 -8.68 5.45
C PHE A 29 2.67 -8.19 4.21
N THR A 30 2.01 -7.41 3.36
CA THR A 30 2.54 -7.10 2.03
C THR A 30 3.91 -6.46 2.18
N LYS A 31 4.80 -6.77 1.24
CA LYS A 31 6.26 -6.55 1.31
C LYS A 31 6.73 -5.17 1.75
N LEU A 32 5.86 -4.16 1.81
CA LEU A 32 6.32 -2.78 1.90
C LEU A 32 5.57 -1.85 2.83
N GLU A 33 4.34 -2.07 3.34
CA GLU A 33 3.68 -0.93 4.03
C GLU A 33 2.55 -1.19 5.01
N SER A 34 1.88 -2.35 5.01
CA SER A 34 0.59 -2.46 5.70
C SER A 34 0.19 -3.86 6.15
N VAL A 35 -0.57 -3.88 7.22
CA VAL A 35 -1.32 -5.04 7.70
C VAL A 35 -2.67 -5.07 6.99
N VAL A 36 -2.95 -6.16 6.27
CA VAL A 36 -4.23 -6.36 5.57
C VAL A 36 -5.07 -7.39 6.33
N LEU A 37 -6.31 -7.02 6.67
CA LEU A 37 -7.23 -7.82 7.46
C LEU A 37 -8.56 -7.95 6.72
N LEU A 38 -9.08 -9.16 6.63
CA LEU A 38 -10.50 -9.37 6.41
C LEU A 38 -11.20 -9.21 7.76
N ALA A 39 -12.16 -8.31 7.86
CA ALA A 39 -12.86 -8.03 9.10
C ALA A 39 -14.36 -7.83 8.87
N GLU A 40 -15.16 -8.19 9.86
CA GLU A 40 -16.59 -7.92 9.88
C GLU A 40 -16.84 -6.59 10.59
N SER A 41 -17.59 -5.69 9.95
CA SER A 41 -18.08 -4.47 10.62
C SER A 41 -19.19 -4.83 11.60
N ASN A 42 -19.21 -4.19 12.77
CA ASN A 42 -20.35 -4.29 13.68
C ASN A 42 -21.62 -3.61 13.13
N GLU A 43 -21.50 -2.81 12.06
CA GLU A 43 -22.63 -2.26 11.32
C GLU A 43 -23.08 -3.22 10.20
N PRO A 44 -24.37 -3.22 9.82
CA PRO A 44 -24.87 -4.06 8.74
C PRO A 44 -24.24 -3.67 7.38
N GLY A 45 -23.17 -4.38 7.00
CA GLY A 45 -22.41 -4.13 5.76
C GLY A 45 -21.67 -5.35 5.20
N GLY A 46 -21.56 -6.44 5.96
CA GLY A 46 -20.84 -7.65 5.59
C GLY A 46 -19.33 -7.55 5.83
N ASN A 47 -18.56 -8.42 5.17
CA ASN A 47 -17.11 -8.49 5.33
C ASN A 47 -16.42 -7.39 4.52
N GLU A 48 -15.51 -6.67 5.18
CA GLU A 48 -14.72 -5.58 4.63
C GLU A 48 -13.23 -5.91 4.71
N THR A 49 -12.42 -5.33 3.84
CA THR A 49 -10.95 -5.40 3.97
C THR A 49 -10.42 -4.13 4.60
N VAL A 50 -9.74 -4.28 5.73
CA VAL A 50 -9.10 -3.20 6.47
C VAL A 50 -7.60 -3.27 6.22
N LYS A 51 -7.03 -2.22 5.63
CA LYS A 51 -5.59 -2.09 5.38
C LYS A 51 -5.03 -1.01 6.30
N ILE A 52 -4.19 -1.43 7.26
CA ILE A 52 -3.60 -0.59 8.30
C ILE A 52 -2.13 -0.35 7.96
N TYR A 53 -1.75 0.91 7.77
CA TYR A 53 -0.38 1.32 7.44
C TYR A 53 0.44 1.45 8.73
N ASP A 54 0.72 0.30 9.35
CA ASP A 54 1.48 0.23 10.60
C ASP A 54 2.94 -0.07 10.32
N SER A 55 3.77 0.96 10.45
CA SER A 55 5.21 0.90 10.18
C SER A 55 5.97 -0.17 11.00
N ARG A 56 5.38 -0.73 12.07
CA ARG A 56 5.96 -1.85 12.84
C ARG A 56 6.11 -3.14 12.05
N TYR A 57 5.32 -3.31 10.99
CA TYR A 57 5.26 -4.53 10.18
C TYR A 57 5.95 -4.39 8.83
N LEU A 58 6.79 -3.37 8.66
CA LEU A 58 7.62 -3.19 7.47
C LEU A 58 8.67 -4.30 7.38
N ASP A 59 8.79 -4.93 6.22
CA ASP A 59 9.76 -5.98 5.96
C ASP A 59 11.20 -5.47 6.08
N GLU A 60 11.46 -4.17 5.81
CA GLU A 60 12.78 -3.56 5.99
C GLU A 60 13.29 -3.64 7.44
N ARG A 61 12.40 -3.86 8.41
CA ARG A 61 12.80 -4.08 9.82
C ARG A 61 13.34 -5.48 10.09
N LEU A 62 12.95 -6.45 9.27
CA LEU A 62 13.17 -7.88 9.50
C LEU A 62 14.43 -8.43 8.81
N SER A 63 15.19 -7.61 8.09
CA SER A 63 16.33 -8.09 7.32
C SER A 63 17.49 -8.53 8.23
N GLU A 64 17.71 -9.85 8.28
CA GLU A 64 19.02 -10.48 8.39
C GLU A 64 19.35 -11.18 7.05
N ILE A 65 19.05 -10.58 5.90
CA ILE A 65 19.40 -11.23 4.62
C ILE A 65 20.92 -11.08 4.43
N PRO A 66 21.71 -12.17 4.47
CA PRO A 66 23.09 -12.11 4.03
C PRO A 66 23.02 -11.92 2.52
N LEU A 67 23.40 -10.74 2.03
CA LEU A 67 23.72 -10.61 0.62
C LEU A 67 24.98 -11.47 0.40
N ASP A 68 24.81 -12.60 -0.28
CA ASP A 68 25.91 -13.43 -0.71
C ASP A 68 26.93 -12.55 -1.47
N ASN A 69 28.03 -12.21 -0.79
CA ASN A 69 29.20 -11.43 -1.24
C ASN A 69 29.26 -9.91 -0.96
N GLU A 70 28.42 -9.32 -0.11
CA GLU A 70 28.61 -7.94 0.39
C GLU A 70 28.64 -7.92 1.93
N PRO A 71 29.63 -7.27 2.59
CA PRO A 71 29.73 -7.21 4.05
C PRO A 71 28.67 -6.33 4.71
N THR A 72 27.77 -5.71 3.95
CA THR A 72 26.68 -4.87 4.45
C THR A 72 25.46 -5.74 4.79
N SER A 73 25.59 -6.50 5.89
CA SER A 73 24.40 -6.93 6.63
C SER A 73 23.57 -5.68 6.94
N ILE A 74 22.40 -5.56 6.32
CA ILE A 74 21.42 -4.55 6.72
C ILE A 74 21.09 -4.87 8.17
N LEU A 75 21.49 -4.00 9.10
CA LEU A 75 21.23 -4.20 10.51
C LEU A 75 19.71 -4.22 10.73
N ALA A 76 19.21 -5.25 11.42
CA ALA A 76 17.82 -5.29 11.84
C ALA A 76 17.45 -4.01 12.59
N ARG A 77 16.30 -3.41 12.27
CA ARG A 77 15.82 -2.15 12.85
C ARG A 77 14.52 -2.39 13.64
N PRO A 78 14.59 -3.09 14.79
CA PRO A 78 13.41 -3.43 15.55
C PRO A 78 12.71 -2.17 16.05
N TRP A 79 11.39 -2.16 15.97
CA TRP A 79 10.60 -1.07 16.50
C TRP A 79 10.71 -0.98 18.02
N THR A 80 10.80 0.24 18.56
CA THR A 80 10.65 0.50 20.00
C THR A 80 9.78 1.73 20.23
N LEU A 81 8.98 1.70 21.30
CA LEU A 81 8.15 2.85 21.71
C LEU A 81 9.00 4.08 22.07
N VAL A 82 10.21 3.87 22.58
CA VAL A 82 11.15 4.97 22.91
C VAL A 82 11.59 5.69 21.64
N ALA A 83 12.03 4.96 20.62
CA ALA A 83 12.42 5.54 19.33
C ALA A 83 11.24 6.23 18.64
N GLU A 84 10.04 5.62 18.66
CA GLU A 84 8.84 6.23 18.05
C GLU A 84 8.47 7.55 18.74
N ARG A 85 8.51 7.60 20.08
CA ARG A 85 8.26 8.83 20.84
C ARG A 85 9.31 9.90 20.55
N ALA A 86 10.58 9.51 20.45
CA ALA A 86 11.66 10.42 20.10
C ALA A 86 11.46 10.98 18.67
N ALA A 87 11.06 10.15 17.70
CA ALA A 87 10.74 10.59 16.34
C ALA A 87 9.59 11.60 16.32
N VAL A 88 8.48 11.29 17.00
CA VAL A 88 7.32 12.20 17.12
C VAL A 88 7.71 13.53 17.76
N PHE A 89 8.51 13.49 18.82
CA PHE A 89 8.99 14.70 19.50
C PHE A 89 9.89 15.54 18.59
N SER A 90 10.86 14.91 17.92
CA SER A 90 11.75 15.58 16.97
C SER A 90 10.98 16.20 15.82
N ARG A 91 10.02 15.49 15.24
CA ARG A 91 9.14 15.99 14.17
C ARG A 91 8.34 17.22 14.61
N ALA A 92 7.83 17.22 15.83
CA ALA A 92 7.08 18.36 16.38
C ALA A 92 7.95 19.62 16.58
N LEU A 93 9.26 19.45 16.78
CA LEU A 93 10.23 20.54 16.94
C LEU A 93 10.95 20.90 15.64
N ALA A 94 10.81 20.10 14.59
CA ALA A 94 11.55 20.26 13.36
C ALA A 94 11.19 21.57 12.65
N THR A 95 12.21 22.33 12.27
CA THR A 95 12.07 23.56 11.45
C THR A 95 12.34 23.32 9.97
N LYS A 96 12.83 22.12 9.64
CA LYS A 96 13.17 21.67 8.29
C LYS A 96 12.52 20.31 8.02
N PRO A 97 12.26 19.98 6.74
CA PRO A 97 11.85 18.64 6.36
C PRO A 97 12.86 17.58 6.81
N PHE A 98 12.38 16.35 7.00
CA PHE A 98 13.23 15.19 7.22
C PHE A 98 14.22 15.01 6.06
N ASP A 99 15.48 14.76 6.40
CA ASP A 99 16.56 14.55 5.45
C ASP A 99 17.01 13.09 5.51
N GLU A 100 16.59 12.31 4.52
CA GLU A 100 16.88 10.87 4.43
C GLU A 100 18.38 10.58 4.35
N SER A 101 19.20 11.53 3.87
CA SER A 101 20.65 11.33 3.79
C SER A 101 21.31 11.06 5.15
N GLN A 102 20.70 11.53 6.24
CA GLN A 102 21.14 11.29 7.62
C GLN A 102 21.09 9.80 8.01
N LEU A 103 20.26 8.99 7.34
CA LEU A 103 20.18 7.56 7.59
C LEU A 103 21.42 6.81 7.08
N HIS A 104 22.10 7.38 6.08
CA HIS A 104 23.25 6.78 5.41
C HIS A 104 24.60 7.22 5.97
N GLU A 105 24.60 8.08 7.00
CA GLU A 105 25.81 8.40 7.75
C GLU A 105 26.32 7.18 8.53
N ASP A 106 27.61 7.19 8.90
CA ASP A 106 28.24 6.12 9.68
C ASP A 106 27.44 5.79 10.95
N GLU A 107 27.40 4.51 11.34
CA GLU A 107 26.64 4.08 12.53
C GLU A 107 27.32 4.64 13.80
N PRO A 108 26.57 5.29 14.71
CA PRO A 108 27.17 5.87 15.91
C PRO A 108 27.75 4.83 16.88
N GLU A 109 28.94 5.12 17.43
CA GLU A 109 29.61 4.24 18.39
C GLU A 109 29.03 4.37 19.82
N ASP A 110 28.43 5.51 20.15
CA ASP A 110 27.85 5.76 21.47
C ASP A 110 26.35 5.46 21.53
N GLU A 111 25.83 5.29 22.75
CA GLU A 111 24.43 4.91 22.99
C GLU A 111 23.45 6.01 22.60
N GLU A 112 23.80 7.29 22.83
CA GLU A 112 22.95 8.44 22.50
C GLU A 112 22.81 8.59 20.99
N GLY A 113 23.91 8.46 20.25
CA GLY A 113 23.93 8.45 18.80
C GLY A 113 23.10 7.30 18.22
N ARG A 114 23.21 6.07 18.76
CA ARG A 114 22.37 4.94 18.33
C ARG A 114 20.89 5.18 18.60
N ALA A 115 20.54 5.77 19.75
CA ALA A 115 19.16 6.12 20.07
C ALA A 115 18.61 7.20 19.12
N ALA A 116 19.42 8.20 18.79
CA ALA A 116 19.07 9.21 17.79
C ALA A 116 18.89 8.60 16.39
N ARG A 117 19.79 7.70 15.97
CA ARG A 117 19.67 6.97 14.71
C ARG A 117 18.40 6.10 14.66
N ALA A 118 18.06 5.42 15.75
CA ALA A 118 16.81 4.67 15.85
C ALA A 118 15.58 5.58 15.66
N ALA A 119 15.57 6.77 16.28
CA ALA A 119 14.49 7.74 16.09
C ALA A 119 14.40 8.25 14.63
N LEU A 120 15.53 8.47 13.95
CA LEU A 120 15.54 8.85 12.53
C LEU A 120 14.94 7.75 11.65
N TRP A 121 15.25 6.47 11.90
CA TRP A 121 14.62 5.35 11.21
C TRP A 121 13.11 5.29 11.45
N GLU A 122 12.65 5.56 12.67
CA GLU A 122 11.20 5.62 12.95
C GLU A 122 10.51 6.78 12.19
N GLU A 123 11.18 7.92 12.02
CA GLU A 123 10.68 9.02 11.20
C GLU A 123 10.62 8.65 9.72
N TYR A 124 11.64 7.96 9.21
CA TYR A 124 11.67 7.45 7.85
C TYR A 124 10.52 6.47 7.59
N PHE A 125 10.38 5.45 8.44
CA PHE A 125 9.33 4.45 8.31
C PHE A 125 7.92 5.03 8.46
N PHE A 126 7.75 6.02 9.34
CA PHE A 126 6.51 6.80 9.41
C PHE A 126 6.24 7.54 8.08
N SER A 127 7.25 8.21 7.53
CA SER A 127 7.14 8.99 6.30
C SER A 127 6.80 8.11 5.10
N LEU A 128 7.47 6.95 4.98
CA LEU A 128 7.21 5.95 3.94
C LEU A 128 5.76 5.45 4.02
N SER A 129 5.37 4.91 5.18
CA SER A 129 4.03 4.34 5.41
C SER A 129 2.92 5.38 5.20
N THR A 130 3.14 6.62 5.65
CA THR A 130 2.21 7.75 5.44
C THR A 130 2.13 8.18 3.97
N GLY A 131 3.27 8.21 3.27
CA GLY A 131 3.34 8.53 1.85
C GLY A 131 2.51 7.56 1.01
N CYS A 132 2.66 6.26 1.28
CA CYS A 132 1.93 5.23 0.54
C CYS A 132 0.43 5.24 0.83
N PHE A 133 0.03 5.47 2.09
CA PHE A 133 -1.37 5.75 2.44
C PHE A 133 -1.94 6.94 1.64
N GLN A 134 -1.20 8.04 1.57
CA GLN A 134 -1.64 9.24 0.86
C GLN A 134 -1.77 9.00 -0.65
N VAL A 135 -0.77 8.36 -1.27
CA VAL A 135 -0.80 7.97 -2.67
C VAL A 135 -2.02 7.10 -2.95
N GLU A 136 -2.24 6.05 -2.16
CA GLU A 136 -3.35 5.12 -2.38
C GLU A 136 -4.71 5.82 -2.24
N CYS A 137 -4.89 6.68 -1.22
CA CYS A 137 -6.11 7.47 -1.08
C CYS A 137 -6.36 8.40 -2.27
N GLN A 138 -5.31 9.06 -2.79
CA GLN A 138 -5.42 9.93 -3.95
C GLN A 138 -5.71 9.13 -5.23
N ALA A 139 -5.14 7.94 -5.38
CA ALA A 139 -5.42 7.04 -6.49
C ALA A 139 -6.92 6.66 -6.50
N TYR A 140 -7.47 6.20 -5.37
CA TYR A 140 -8.91 5.91 -5.26
C TYR A 140 -9.78 7.13 -5.57
N LYS A 141 -9.37 8.34 -5.15
CA LYS A 141 -10.09 9.58 -5.46
C LYS A 141 -10.09 9.90 -6.96
N ARG A 142 -8.93 9.84 -7.63
CA ARG A 142 -8.78 10.14 -9.07
C ARG A 142 -9.42 9.07 -9.95
N LEU A 143 -9.42 7.83 -9.49
CA LEU A 143 -9.99 6.67 -10.18
C LEU A 143 -11.40 6.30 -9.68
N SER A 144 -12.13 7.24 -9.07
CA SER A 144 -13.46 7.03 -8.48
C SER A 144 -14.46 6.31 -9.40
N HIS A 145 -14.46 6.63 -10.69
CA HIS A 145 -15.33 5.99 -11.70
C HIS A 145 -14.95 4.53 -12.05
N LEU A 146 -13.77 4.04 -11.63
CA LEU A 146 -13.35 2.63 -11.78
C LEU A 146 -13.63 1.80 -10.52
N GLN A 147 -14.07 2.44 -9.44
CA GLN A 147 -14.31 1.74 -8.18
C GLN A 147 -15.50 0.78 -8.28
N GLY A 148 -15.27 -0.46 -7.85
CA GLY A 148 -16.20 -1.58 -7.95
C GLY A 148 -16.18 -2.32 -9.29
N SER A 149 -15.46 -1.80 -10.30
CA SER A 149 -15.29 -2.47 -11.59
C SER A 149 -13.86 -2.98 -11.77
N ALA A 150 -12.89 -2.08 -11.97
CA ALA A 150 -11.49 -2.40 -12.22
C ALA A 150 -10.58 -2.19 -11.00
N ILE A 151 -11.06 -1.44 -10.00
CA ILE A 151 -10.41 -1.31 -8.69
C ILE A 151 -11.47 -1.48 -7.58
N PRO A 152 -11.08 -1.75 -6.32
CA PRO A 152 -12.02 -1.87 -5.21
C PRO A 152 -12.80 -0.59 -4.95
N ARG A 153 -13.90 -0.69 -4.17
CA ARG A 153 -14.54 0.51 -3.62
C ARG A 153 -13.84 0.88 -2.31
N LEU A 154 -13.44 2.14 -2.20
CA LEU A 154 -13.00 2.75 -0.95
C LEU A 154 -14.23 3.18 -0.17
N PHE A 155 -14.50 2.52 0.95
CA PHE A 155 -15.61 2.90 1.84
C PHE A 155 -15.25 4.09 2.72
N THR A 156 -14.11 4.01 3.39
CA THR A 156 -13.65 5.07 4.28
C THR A 156 -12.14 5.01 4.50
N SER A 157 -11.61 6.07 5.09
CA SER A 157 -10.25 6.15 5.60
C SER A 157 -10.23 6.86 6.95
N GLY A 158 -9.16 6.64 7.72
CA GLY A 158 -9.02 7.19 9.05
C GLY A 158 -7.75 6.73 9.73
N HIS A 159 -7.84 6.49 11.03
CA HIS A 159 -6.73 6.02 11.85
C HIS A 159 -7.14 4.82 12.70
N PHE A 160 -6.22 3.88 12.87
CA PHE A 160 -6.35 2.77 13.79
C PHE A 160 -6.11 3.26 15.23
N VAL A 161 -7.12 3.07 16.09
CA VAL A 161 -7.12 3.52 17.48
C VAL A 161 -6.57 2.41 18.35
N LEU A 162 -5.37 2.65 18.89
CA LEU A 162 -4.70 1.76 19.83
C LEU A 162 -4.94 2.20 21.28
N PRO A 163 -4.85 1.27 22.26
CA PRO A 163 -4.89 1.62 23.68
C PRO A 163 -3.85 2.70 24.03
N GLN A 164 -4.20 3.57 24.98
CA GLN A 164 -3.31 4.66 25.37
C GLN A 164 -1.96 4.13 25.86
N GLY A 165 -0.89 4.73 25.32
CA GLY A 165 0.48 4.42 25.72
C GLY A 165 1.14 3.29 24.95
N GLU A 166 0.41 2.52 24.13
CA GLU A 166 1.02 1.47 23.29
C GLU A 166 1.77 2.02 22.08
N ARG A 167 1.36 3.20 21.60
CA ARG A 167 1.98 3.91 20.48
C ARG A 167 2.02 5.41 20.73
N ALA A 168 2.97 6.07 20.11
CA ALA A 168 2.99 7.51 19.93
C ALA A 168 2.32 7.96 18.61
N ILE A 169 2.11 7.03 17.68
CA ILE A 169 1.51 7.28 16.36
C ILE A 169 0.26 6.41 16.22
N GLU A 170 -0.84 7.00 15.75
CA GLU A 170 -2.01 6.26 15.29
C GLU A 170 -1.82 5.91 13.80
N PRO A 171 -1.69 4.63 13.42
CA PRO A 171 -1.48 4.24 12.03
C PRO A 171 -2.66 4.64 11.14
N PRO A 172 -2.44 5.18 9.93
CA PRO A 172 -3.54 5.44 9.01
C PRO A 172 -4.15 4.12 8.49
N VAL A 173 -5.41 4.18 8.09
CA VAL A 173 -6.18 3.02 7.63
C VAL A 173 -7.07 3.37 6.46
N ILE A 174 -7.23 2.42 5.53
CA ILE A 174 -8.29 2.43 4.53
C ILE A 174 -9.16 1.18 4.67
N VAL A 175 -10.44 1.34 4.33
CA VAL A 175 -11.43 0.26 4.34
C VAL A 175 -11.99 0.08 2.94
N LEU A 176 -11.87 -1.14 2.42
CA LEU A 176 -12.15 -1.50 1.03
C LEU A 176 -13.21 -2.60 0.91
N ASP A 177 -14.02 -2.50 -0.15
CA ASP A 177 -14.89 -3.59 -0.61
C ASP A 177 -14.11 -4.56 -1.50
N LEU A 178 -13.59 -5.62 -0.90
CA LEU A 178 -12.92 -6.72 -1.61
C LEU A 178 -13.70 -8.03 -1.55
N ARG A 179 -15.04 -7.99 -1.48
CA ARG A 179 -15.87 -9.20 -1.34
C ARG A 179 -15.37 -10.37 -2.22
N HIS A 180 -14.77 -11.35 -1.53
CA HIS A 180 -14.25 -12.67 -1.93
C HIS A 180 -12.97 -12.69 -2.79
N ILE A 181 -11.84 -13.06 -2.15
CA ILE A 181 -10.53 -13.40 -2.73
C ILE A 181 -10.12 -14.81 -2.27
N PRO A 182 -10.07 -15.77 -3.19
CA PRO A 182 -9.02 -16.78 -3.26
C PRO A 182 -8.31 -16.79 -4.63
N GLU A 183 -7.07 -17.25 -4.58
CA GLU A 183 -6.17 -17.45 -5.72
C GLU A 183 -6.71 -18.54 -6.66
N ASP A 184 -6.41 -18.36 -7.95
CA ASP A 184 -6.56 -19.32 -9.05
C ASP A 184 -7.95 -19.54 -9.68
N ALA A 185 -8.31 -18.67 -10.65
CA ALA A 185 -9.35 -18.98 -11.65
C ALA A 185 -9.18 -18.22 -12.99
N LEU A 186 -7.96 -17.95 -13.46
CA LEU A 186 -7.73 -16.98 -14.54
C LEU A 186 -8.23 -17.35 -15.95
N ALA A 187 -8.40 -18.62 -16.29
CA ALA A 187 -8.55 -19.01 -17.70
C ALA A 187 -9.88 -18.58 -18.35
N GLU A 188 -10.94 -18.35 -17.58
CA GLU A 188 -12.28 -18.02 -18.11
C GLU A 188 -12.57 -16.50 -18.13
N CYS A 189 -11.63 -15.67 -17.68
CA CYS A 189 -11.85 -14.25 -17.38
C CYS A 189 -11.38 -13.27 -18.48
N ALA A 190 -11.22 -13.73 -19.72
CA ALA A 190 -10.58 -12.95 -20.78
C ALA A 190 -11.21 -11.56 -21.00
N GLU A 191 -12.53 -11.43 -20.89
CA GLU A 191 -13.21 -10.14 -21.02
C GLU A 191 -12.94 -9.22 -19.83
N ALA A 192 -12.95 -9.73 -18.60
CA ALA A 192 -12.60 -8.91 -17.44
C ALA A 192 -11.13 -8.48 -17.48
N CYS A 193 -10.23 -9.34 -17.97
CA CYS A 193 -8.83 -8.98 -18.21
C CYS A 193 -8.69 -7.84 -19.24
N LYS A 194 -9.51 -7.83 -20.30
CA LYS A 194 -9.53 -6.71 -21.26
C LYS A 194 -10.02 -5.43 -20.61
N LEU A 195 -11.10 -5.48 -19.83
CA LEU A 195 -11.62 -4.33 -19.11
C LEU A 195 -10.61 -3.78 -18.11
N LEU A 196 -9.89 -4.66 -17.40
CA LEU A 196 -8.82 -4.27 -16.49
C LEU A 196 -7.67 -3.59 -17.24
N VAL A 197 -7.27 -4.15 -18.39
CA VAL A 197 -6.24 -3.54 -19.24
C VAL A 197 -6.66 -2.16 -19.73
N GLN A 198 -7.90 -2.00 -20.21
CA GLN A 198 -8.42 -0.69 -20.64
C GLN A 198 -8.46 0.32 -19.50
N ALA A 199 -8.79 -0.14 -18.29
CA ALA A 199 -8.77 0.69 -17.10
C ALA A 199 -7.35 1.18 -16.78
N ILE A 200 -6.37 0.27 -16.75
CA ILE A 200 -4.95 0.58 -16.49
C ILE A 200 -4.38 1.51 -17.57
N ASP A 201 -4.70 1.27 -18.85
CA ASP A 201 -4.29 2.14 -19.95
C ASP A 201 -4.85 3.58 -19.83
N SER A 202 -5.84 3.81 -18.96
CA SER A 202 -6.41 5.15 -18.71
C SER A 202 -5.82 5.86 -17.49
N PHE A 203 -4.97 5.20 -16.68
CA PHE A 203 -4.49 5.77 -15.42
C PHE A 203 -3.67 7.05 -15.63
N ASP A 204 -2.81 7.06 -16.64
CA ASP A 204 -1.89 8.16 -16.94
C ASP A 204 -2.63 9.47 -17.25
N THR A 205 -3.69 9.39 -18.07
CA THR A 205 -4.57 10.51 -18.42
C THR A 205 -5.36 11.03 -17.21
N ARG A 206 -5.42 10.24 -16.14
CA ARG A 206 -6.05 10.58 -14.86
C ARG A 206 -5.03 10.98 -13.80
N GLY A 207 -3.76 11.12 -14.19
CA GLY A 207 -2.68 11.52 -13.31
C GLY A 207 -2.36 10.46 -12.26
N VAL A 208 -2.47 9.19 -12.59
CA VAL A 208 -2.12 8.05 -11.72
C VAL A 208 -1.22 7.09 -12.49
N PHE A 209 -0.26 6.49 -11.80
CA PHE A 209 0.31 5.20 -12.19
C PHE A 209 0.40 4.31 -10.96
N HIS A 210 0.37 3.00 -11.14
CA HIS A 210 0.35 2.00 -10.09
C HIS A 210 1.76 1.64 -9.59
N GLY A 211 2.74 1.52 -10.49
CA GLY A 211 4.15 1.30 -10.11
C GLY A 211 4.49 -0.14 -9.71
N ASP A 212 3.56 -0.88 -9.09
CA ASP A 212 3.76 -2.27 -8.65
C ASP A 212 2.76 -3.28 -9.25
N ILE A 213 2.65 -3.37 -10.58
CA ILE A 213 1.81 -4.40 -11.21
C ILE A 213 2.50 -5.76 -11.17
N ASN A 214 1.94 -6.67 -10.37
CA ASN A 214 2.37 -8.06 -10.23
C ASN A 214 1.16 -9.00 -9.95
N HIS A 215 1.40 -10.31 -9.83
CA HIS A 215 0.34 -11.32 -9.69
C HIS A 215 -0.40 -11.28 -8.34
N ASN A 216 0.20 -10.70 -7.29
CA ASN A 216 -0.41 -10.56 -5.98
C ASN A 216 -1.37 -9.36 -5.93
N ASN A 217 -1.17 -8.37 -6.81
CA ASN A 217 -1.96 -7.15 -6.85
C ASN A 217 -3.15 -7.21 -7.82
N VAL A 218 -3.35 -8.34 -8.52
CA VAL A 218 -4.50 -8.55 -9.42
C VAL A 218 -5.37 -9.68 -8.90
N LEU A 219 -6.61 -9.34 -8.55
CA LEU A 219 -7.58 -10.27 -7.97
C LEU A 219 -8.71 -10.57 -8.95
N PHE A 220 -9.27 -11.77 -8.85
CA PHE A 220 -10.38 -12.23 -9.68
C PHE A 220 -11.61 -12.53 -8.82
N SER A 221 -12.80 -12.12 -9.27
CA SER A 221 -14.03 -12.18 -8.48
C SER A 221 -15.26 -12.47 -9.35
N PRO A 222 -16.22 -13.32 -8.90
CA PRO A 222 -16.11 -14.22 -7.76
C PRO A 222 -15.11 -15.36 -8.05
N PRO A 223 -14.67 -16.09 -7.02
CA PRO A 223 -13.57 -17.06 -7.13
C PRO A 223 -13.85 -18.22 -8.07
N GLU A 224 -15.05 -18.80 -7.96
CA GLU A 224 -15.40 -20.05 -8.63
C GLU A 224 -15.80 -19.83 -10.10
N SER A 225 -16.10 -18.58 -10.47
CA SER A 225 -16.47 -18.19 -11.82
C SER A 225 -16.17 -16.70 -12.01
N PRO A 226 -14.90 -16.34 -12.22
CA PRO A 226 -14.51 -14.94 -12.20
C PRO A 226 -15.07 -14.20 -13.41
N VAL A 227 -15.88 -13.18 -13.11
CA VAL A 227 -16.45 -12.27 -14.10
C VAL A 227 -15.83 -10.88 -14.02
N ARG A 228 -14.95 -10.65 -13.04
CA ARG A 228 -14.31 -9.37 -12.75
C ARG A 228 -12.84 -9.58 -12.38
N ALA A 229 -11.99 -8.69 -12.86
CA ALA A 229 -10.59 -8.58 -12.47
C ALA A 229 -10.38 -7.18 -11.87
N VAL A 230 -9.77 -7.10 -10.68
CA VAL A 230 -9.51 -5.85 -9.98
C VAL A 230 -8.03 -5.70 -9.66
N LEU A 231 -7.52 -4.49 -9.80
CA LEU A 231 -6.18 -4.11 -9.35
C LEU A 231 -6.27 -3.48 -7.96
N ILE A 232 -5.42 -3.93 -7.06
CA ILE A 232 -5.31 -3.47 -5.67
C ILE A 232 -3.91 -2.94 -5.38
N ASP A 233 -3.75 -2.30 -4.23
CA ASP A 233 -2.45 -1.89 -3.67
C ASP A 233 -1.74 -0.78 -4.44
N PHE A 234 -2.30 0.43 -4.37
CA PHE A 234 -1.72 1.62 -4.98
C PHE A 234 -0.64 2.29 -4.11
N GLY A 235 -0.16 1.64 -3.03
CA GLY A 235 0.79 2.22 -2.08
C GLY A 235 2.08 2.72 -2.74
N CYS A 236 2.62 1.92 -3.67
CA CYS A 236 3.83 2.25 -4.44
C CYS A 236 3.55 3.06 -5.73
N GLY A 237 2.33 3.59 -5.88
CA GLY A 237 1.92 4.36 -7.06
C GLY A 237 2.49 5.77 -7.10
N GLY A 238 2.11 6.50 -8.16
CA GLY A 238 2.43 7.91 -8.30
C GLY A 238 1.23 8.72 -8.69
N ILE A 239 1.19 9.95 -8.17
CA ILE A 239 0.11 10.90 -8.36
C ILE A 239 0.67 12.14 -9.04
N ARG A 240 0.18 12.45 -10.24
CA ARG A 240 0.63 13.63 -10.98
C ARG A 240 0.44 14.89 -10.15
N LEU A 241 1.50 15.66 -9.92
CA LEU A 241 1.41 16.90 -9.15
C LEU A 241 0.80 18.02 -10.00
N PHE A 242 0.18 19.01 -9.36
CA PHE A 242 -0.47 20.13 -10.06
C PHE A 242 0.51 20.95 -10.91
N ASN A 243 1.77 21.03 -10.48
CA ASN A 243 2.85 21.78 -11.13
C ASN A 243 3.88 20.86 -11.83
N GLU A 244 3.59 19.56 -11.97
CA GLU A 244 4.47 18.64 -12.69
C GLU A 244 4.31 18.83 -14.19
N ASP A 245 5.42 19.08 -14.86
CA ASP A 245 5.46 19.20 -16.32
C ASP A 245 5.20 17.85 -17.00
N GLU A 246 4.82 17.91 -18.27
CA GLU A 246 4.47 16.72 -19.05
C GLU A 246 5.66 15.78 -19.25
N GLU A 247 6.88 16.29 -19.36
CA GLU A 247 8.07 15.47 -19.60
C GLU A 247 8.40 14.62 -18.36
N THR A 248 8.41 15.24 -17.18
CA THR A 248 8.60 14.56 -15.89
C THR A 248 7.49 13.52 -15.66
N TRP A 249 6.22 13.90 -15.87
CA TRP A 249 5.10 12.98 -15.72
C TRP A 249 5.22 11.77 -16.65
N MET A 250 5.49 12.00 -17.93
CA MET A 250 5.61 10.92 -18.92
C MET A 250 6.85 10.05 -18.69
N PHE A 251 7.94 10.61 -18.16
CA PHE A 251 9.09 9.84 -17.72
C PHE A 251 8.69 8.85 -16.62
N ASN A 252 7.97 9.32 -15.59
CA ASN A 252 7.51 8.49 -14.48
C ASN A 252 6.53 7.39 -14.94
N VAL A 253 5.55 7.74 -15.78
CA VAL A 253 4.60 6.78 -16.38
C VAL A 253 5.33 5.71 -17.21
N SER A 254 6.29 6.13 -18.04
CA SER A 254 7.11 5.23 -18.86
C SER A 254 7.97 4.29 -18.00
N PHE A 255 8.54 4.81 -16.91
CA PHE A 255 9.34 4.05 -15.96
C PHE A 255 8.51 2.99 -15.21
N ALA A 256 7.34 3.37 -14.68
CA ALA A 256 6.40 2.45 -14.04
C ALA A 256 5.95 1.35 -15.03
N ASN A 257 5.61 1.75 -16.26
CA ASN A 257 5.30 0.87 -17.38
C ASN A 257 4.11 -0.09 -17.14
N ASP A 258 3.10 0.40 -16.43
CA ASP A 258 1.94 -0.39 -15.99
C ASP A 258 1.27 -1.15 -17.14
N SER A 259 1.00 -0.47 -18.24
CA SER A 259 0.34 -1.04 -19.42
C SER A 259 1.07 -2.26 -20.00
N ARG A 260 2.42 -2.22 -20.03
CA ARG A 260 3.24 -3.34 -20.48
C ARG A 260 3.30 -4.44 -19.43
N ARG A 261 3.40 -4.09 -18.13
CA ARG A 261 3.46 -5.04 -17.03
C ARG A 261 2.21 -5.91 -16.95
N ILE A 262 1.01 -5.30 -17.03
CA ILE A 262 -0.24 -6.07 -16.99
C ILE A 262 -0.37 -7.02 -18.18
N ARG A 263 0.00 -6.57 -19.39
CA ARG A 263 -0.04 -7.42 -20.59
C ARG A 263 0.92 -8.59 -20.50
N ARG A 264 2.12 -8.36 -19.96
CA ARG A 264 3.10 -9.42 -19.73
C ARG A 264 2.55 -10.45 -18.73
N LEU A 265 2.01 -10.00 -17.60
CA LEU A 265 1.40 -10.85 -16.59
C LEU A 265 0.28 -11.72 -17.17
N LEU A 266 -0.63 -11.11 -17.94
CA LEU A 266 -1.74 -11.84 -18.56
C LEU A 266 -1.25 -12.84 -19.61
N LYS A 267 -0.22 -12.48 -20.39
CA LYS A 267 0.40 -13.40 -21.35
C LYS A 267 1.05 -14.60 -20.66
N GLU A 268 1.74 -14.40 -19.53
CA GLU A 268 2.31 -15.47 -18.71
C GLU A 268 1.23 -16.43 -18.18
N LYS A 269 -0.01 -15.95 -18.02
CA LYS A 269 -1.18 -16.74 -17.65
C LYS A 269 -1.98 -17.28 -18.85
N GLY A 270 -1.45 -17.20 -20.07
CA GLY A 270 -2.06 -17.74 -21.29
C GLY A 270 -3.16 -16.85 -21.91
N ILE A 271 -3.31 -15.61 -21.44
CA ILE A 271 -4.34 -14.67 -21.92
C ILE A 271 -3.68 -13.64 -22.84
N GLU A 272 -3.87 -13.79 -24.15
CA GLU A 272 -3.41 -12.79 -25.13
C GLU A 272 -4.47 -11.71 -25.39
N ILE A 273 -4.19 -10.48 -24.95
CA ILE A 273 -5.00 -9.32 -25.29
C ILE A 273 -4.39 -8.65 -26.52
N ARG A 274 -5.05 -8.82 -27.67
CA ARG A 274 -4.68 -8.13 -28.91
C ARG A 274 -5.06 -6.65 -28.78
N VAL A 275 -4.06 -5.77 -28.80
CA VAL A 275 -4.28 -4.32 -28.85
C VAL A 275 -4.87 -3.99 -30.22
N HIS A 276 -6.05 -3.38 -30.26
CA HIS A 276 -6.44 -2.59 -31.42
C HIS A 276 -5.61 -1.30 -31.36
N THR A 277 -4.48 -1.30 -32.07
CA THR A 277 -3.78 -0.05 -32.39
C THR A 277 -4.76 0.79 -33.20
N GLY A 278 -5.41 1.75 -32.54
CA GLY A 278 -6.13 2.82 -33.21
C GLY A 278 -5.16 3.49 -34.17
N GLN A 279 -5.49 3.44 -35.46
CA GLN A 279 -4.80 4.19 -36.48
C GLN A 279 -4.78 5.67 -36.08
N GLY A 280 -3.60 6.27 -36.19
CA GLY A 280 -3.41 7.70 -35.97
C GLY A 280 -4.43 8.53 -36.72
N ARG A 281 -4.84 9.61 -36.08
CA ARG A 281 -5.39 10.79 -36.72
C ARG A 281 -4.44 11.95 -36.48
#